data_AF-A0A919JZR3-F1
#
_entry.id   AF-A0A919JZR3-F1
#
_cell.length_a   1.000
_cell.length_b   1.000
_cell.length_c   1.000
_cell.angle_alpha   90.00
_cell.angle_beta   90.00
_cell.angle_gamma   90.00
#
_symmetry.space_group_name_H-M   'P 1'
#
loop_
_entity.id
_entity.type
_entity.pdbx_description
1 polymer ?
#
loop_
_entity_poly.entity_id
_entity_poly.type
_entity_poly.pdbx_seq_one_letter_code
_entity_poly.pdbx_strand_id
1 'polypeptide(L)'
;MNPDLEVDMDELGRAASALAATADRIAAGSAPAPAVPTTPRWHAVDATALACAAARQQLACLGADVGETARLIEAAAAAYEVADARAATRFRLTR
;
A
#
# COMPACT_ATOMS: atom_id res chain seq x y z
N MET A 1 8.37 29.91 -2.51
CA MET A 1 8.05 28.77 -3.38
C MET A 1 9.39 28.21 -3.81
N ASN A 2 9.77 27.05 -3.28
CA ASN A 2 11.14 26.53 -3.45
C ASN A 2 11.27 25.98 -4.88
N PRO A 3 12.18 26.49 -5.73
CA PRO A 3 12.11 26.21 -7.17
C PRO A 3 12.75 24.89 -7.63
N ASP A 4 13.46 24.15 -6.77
CA ASP A 4 14.24 22.97 -7.20
C ASP A 4 13.85 21.72 -6.40
N LEU A 5 12.61 21.27 -6.57
CA LEU A 5 12.22 19.90 -6.21
C LEU A 5 12.33 19.06 -7.49
N GLU A 6 13.54 18.56 -7.74
CA GLU A 6 13.75 17.49 -8.73
C GLU A 6 13.18 16.20 -8.11
N VAL A 7 11.98 15.82 -8.54
CA VAL A 7 11.33 14.60 -8.08
C VAL A 7 11.90 13.44 -8.88
N ASP A 8 12.62 12.54 -8.21
CA ASP A 8 13.05 11.28 -8.81
C ASP A 8 11.83 10.37 -9.00
N MET A 9 11.31 10.36 -10.22
CA MET A 9 10.14 9.59 -10.62
C MET A 9 10.39 8.08 -10.55
N ASP A 10 11.64 7.65 -10.79
CA ASP A 10 12.02 6.23 -10.69
C ASP A 10 12.03 5.78 -9.24
N GLU A 11 12.54 6.61 -8.32
CA GLU A 11 12.47 6.36 -6.89
C GLU A 11 11.02 6.29 -6.40
N LEU A 12 10.16 7.21 -6.87
CA LEU A 12 8.75 7.24 -6.52
C LEU A 12 8.02 5.98 -7.01
N GLY A 13 8.31 5.53 -8.23
CA GLY A 13 7.78 4.28 -8.78
C GLY A 13 8.24 3.04 -7.99
N ARG A 14 9.53 2.98 -7.61
CA ARG A 14 10.06 1.91 -6.75
C ARG A 14 9.37 1.89 -5.39
N ALA A 15 9.14 3.06 -4.79
CA ALA A 15 8.46 3.19 -3.51
C ALA A 15 7.01 2.70 -3.58
N ALA A 16 6.26 3.11 -4.60
CA ALA A 16 4.89 2.64 -4.82
C ALA A 16 4.84 1.11 -5.00
N SER A 17 5.71 0.54 -5.82
CA SER A 17 5.80 -0.90 -6.02
C SER A 17 6.12 -1.65 -4.73
N ALA A 18 7.07 -1.14 -3.92
CA ALA A 18 7.42 -1.73 -2.64
C ALA A 18 6.26 -1.67 -1.63
N LEU A 19 5.48 -0.59 -1.62
CA LEU A 19 4.28 -0.45 -0.80
C LEU A 19 3.20 -1.44 -1.25
N ALA A 20 2.92 -1.54 -2.55
CA ALA A 20 1.97 -2.51 -3.09
C ALA A 20 2.35 -3.96 -2.71
N ALA A 21 3.62 -4.34 -2.90
CA ALA A 21 4.11 -5.65 -2.48
C ALA A 21 4.03 -5.88 -0.96
N THR A 22 4.09 -4.81 -0.17
CA THR A 22 3.91 -4.89 1.29
C THR A 22 2.43 -5.07 1.65
N ALA A 23 1.53 -4.36 1.00
CA ALA A 23 0.08 -4.56 1.13
C ALA A 23 -0.30 -6.02 0.81
N ASP A 24 0.22 -6.59 -0.27
CA ASP A 24 -0.02 -7.97 -0.66
C ASP A 24 0.47 -8.97 0.40
N ARG A 25 1.66 -8.75 0.97
CA ARG A 25 2.20 -9.59 2.04
C ARG A 25 1.36 -9.51 3.32
N ILE A 26 0.88 -8.32 3.68
CA ILE A 26 -0.01 -8.13 4.83
C ILE A 26 -1.34 -8.86 4.60
N ALA A 27 -1.92 -8.72 3.40
CA ALA A 27 -3.15 -9.41 3.03
C ALA A 27 -2.98 -10.93 3.09
N ALA A 28 -1.88 -11.46 2.55
CA ALA A 28 -1.56 -12.90 2.63
C ALA A 28 -1.39 -13.37 4.09
N GLY A 29 -0.74 -12.57 4.94
CA GLY A 29 -0.58 -12.86 6.36
C GLY A 29 -1.88 -12.84 7.17
N SER A 30 -2.93 -12.20 6.65
CA SER A 30 -4.26 -12.18 7.26
C SER A 30 -5.11 -13.41 6.94
N ALA A 31 -4.61 -14.34 6.12
CA ALA A 31 -5.34 -15.54 5.72
C ALA A 31 -5.77 -16.39 6.94
N PRO A 32 -6.92 -17.09 6.85
CA PRO A 32 -7.35 -17.98 7.93
C PRO A 32 -6.29 -19.05 8.20
N ALA A 33 -5.89 -19.19 9.46
CA ALA A 33 -5.09 -20.33 9.88
C ALA A 33 -5.91 -21.63 9.77
N PRO A 34 -5.25 -22.80 9.59
CA PRO A 34 -5.92 -24.09 9.65
C PRO A 34 -6.73 -24.25 10.94
N ALA A 35 -7.85 -24.96 10.85
CA ALA A 35 -8.67 -25.26 12.02
C ALA A 35 -7.85 -26.03 13.06
N VAL A 36 -7.81 -25.49 14.29
CA VAL A 36 -7.12 -26.11 15.43
C VAL A 36 -8.09 -27.08 16.11
N PRO A 37 -7.64 -28.25 16.59
CA PRO A 37 -8.51 -29.17 17.33
C PRO A 37 -9.19 -28.48 18.52
N THR A 38 -10.51 -28.60 18.60
CA THR A 38 -11.34 -27.95 19.64
C THR A 38 -11.52 -28.81 20.89
N THR A 39 -10.94 -30.02 20.92
CA THR A 39 -11.02 -30.97 22.02
C THR A 39 -9.62 -31.41 22.48
N PRO A 40 -9.32 -31.33 23.78
CA PRO A 40 -10.16 -30.79 24.87
C PRO A 40 -10.37 -29.27 24.75
N ARG A 41 -11.50 -28.75 25.26
CA ARG A 41 -11.83 -27.33 25.18
C ARG A 41 -11.11 -26.57 26.30
N TRP A 42 -10.01 -25.91 25.95
CA TRP A 42 -9.27 -25.05 26.88
C TRP A 42 -10.05 -23.74 27.12
N HIS A 43 -9.99 -23.21 28.34
CA HIS A 43 -10.66 -21.94 28.70
C HIS A 43 -10.24 -20.76 27.81
N ALA A 44 -9.02 -20.78 27.27
CA ALA A 44 -8.48 -19.72 26.43
C ALA A 44 -8.95 -19.77 24.96
N VAL A 45 -9.63 -20.84 24.51
CA VAL A 45 -9.97 -21.04 23.08
C VAL A 45 -10.79 -19.87 22.53
N ASP A 46 -11.84 -19.47 23.23
CA ASP A 46 -12.77 -18.45 22.74
C ASP A 46 -12.09 -17.05 22.73
N ALA A 47 -11.30 -16.75 23.78
CA ALA A 47 -10.54 -15.50 23.85
C ALA A 47 -9.48 -15.41 22.75
N THR A 48 -8.74 -16.50 22.49
CA THR A 48 -7.75 -16.58 21.41
C THR A 48 -8.41 -16.47 20.04
N ALA A 49 -9.56 -17.13 19.82
CA ALA A 49 -10.30 -17.04 18.57
C ALA A 49 -10.75 -15.60 18.27
N LEU A 50 -11.25 -14.89 19.28
CA LEU A 50 -11.62 -13.48 19.18
C LEU A 50 -10.40 -12.60 18.89
N ALA A 51 -9.28 -12.80 19.60
CA ALA A 51 -8.04 -12.07 19.39
C ALA A 51 -7.47 -12.30 17.97
N CYS A 52 -7.49 -13.53 17.47
CA CYS A 52 -7.08 -13.85 16.10
C CYS A 52 -8.00 -13.19 15.05
N ALA A 53 -9.31 -13.19 15.28
CA ALA A 53 -10.25 -12.51 14.38
C ALA A 53 -10.01 -10.99 14.35
N ALA A 54 -9.83 -10.38 15.52
CA ALA A 54 -9.50 -8.95 15.63
C ALA A 54 -8.16 -8.62 14.94
N ALA A 55 -7.12 -9.42 15.18
CA ALA A 55 -5.82 -9.24 14.55
C ALA A 55 -5.90 -9.33 13.02
N ARG A 56 -6.64 -10.31 12.47
CA ARG A 56 -6.86 -10.41 11.02
C ARG A 56 -7.58 -9.19 10.47
N GLN A 57 -8.60 -8.70 11.16
CA GLN A 57 -9.32 -7.49 10.75
C GLN A 57 -8.38 -6.28 10.71
N GLN A 58 -7.52 -6.12 11.72
CA GLN A 58 -6.54 -5.02 11.76
C GLN A 58 -5.51 -5.13 10.63
N LEU A 59 -5.01 -6.34 10.34
CA LEU A 59 -4.10 -6.57 9.22
C LEU A 59 -4.77 -6.24 7.88
N ALA A 60 -6.05 -6.61 7.70
CA ALA A 60 -6.79 -6.29 6.49
C ALA A 60 -6.92 -4.76 6.28
N CYS A 61 -7.24 -4.01 7.34
CA CYS A 61 -7.28 -2.54 7.29
C CYS A 61 -5.91 -1.95 6.93
N LEU A 62 -4.85 -2.37 7.62
CA LEU A 62 -3.49 -1.89 7.36
C LEU A 62 -3.02 -2.20 5.94
N GLY A 63 -3.30 -3.40 5.43
CA GLY A 63 -2.97 -3.77 4.06
C GLY A 63 -3.70 -2.88 3.05
N ALA A 64 -4.98 -2.59 3.28
CA ALA A 64 -5.76 -1.70 2.42
C ALA A 64 -5.20 -0.26 2.41
N ASP A 65 -4.85 0.28 3.57
CA ASP A 65 -4.30 1.65 3.70
C ASP A 65 -2.93 1.78 3.00
N VAL A 66 -2.06 0.77 3.15
CA VAL A 66 -0.77 0.72 2.46
C VAL A 66 -0.97 0.62 0.94
N GLY A 67 -1.92 -0.21 0.50
CA GLY A 67 -2.24 -0.36 -0.92
C GLY A 67 -2.87 0.90 -1.53
N GLU A 68 -3.71 1.62 -0.78
CA GLU A 68 -4.22 2.94 -1.18
C GLU A 68 -3.07 3.95 -1.32
N THR A 69 -2.15 3.97 -0.36
CA THR A 69 -0.99 4.87 -0.40
C THR A 69 -0.15 4.62 -1.66
N ALA A 70 0.10 3.35 -2.03
CA ALA A 70 0.80 3.01 -3.26
C ALA A 70 0.08 3.58 -4.50
N ARG A 71 -1.25 3.38 -4.60
CA ARG A 71 -2.06 3.89 -5.71
C ARG A 71 -2.05 5.42 -5.80
N LEU A 72 -2.11 6.11 -4.66
CA LEU A 72 -2.05 7.58 -4.62
C LEU A 72 -0.69 8.10 -5.11
N ILE A 73 0.40 7.40 -4.76
CA ILE A 73 1.74 7.73 -5.25
C ILE A 73 1.83 7.54 -6.77
N GLU A 74 1.34 6.42 -7.31
CA GLU A 74 1.31 6.18 -8.77
C GLU A 74 0.48 7.23 -9.51
N ALA A 75 -0.69 7.58 -8.97
CA ALA A 75 -1.55 8.60 -9.55
C ALA A 75 -0.88 9.98 -9.55
N ALA A 76 -0.21 10.34 -8.46
CA ALA A 76 0.55 11.58 -8.37
C ALA A 76 1.73 11.59 -9.37
N ALA A 77 2.45 10.47 -9.48
CA ALA A 77 3.55 10.31 -10.42
C ALA A 77 3.10 10.54 -11.87
N ALA A 78 2.03 9.85 -12.30
CA ALA A 78 1.47 10.01 -13.64
C ALA A 78 1.00 11.46 -13.91
N ALA A 79 0.44 12.15 -12.91
CA ALA A 79 0.05 13.54 -13.04
C ALA A 79 1.26 14.47 -13.26
N TYR A 80 2.38 14.21 -12.60
CA TYR A 80 3.63 14.95 -12.80
C TYR A 80 4.19 14.77 -14.21
N GLU A 81 4.26 13.53 -14.72
CA GLU A 81 4.72 13.26 -16.09
C GLU A 81 3.90 13.99 -17.15
N VAL A 82 2.56 14.01 -16.99
CA VAL A 82 1.67 14.75 -17.89
C VAL A 82 1.91 16.25 -17.82
N ALA A 83 2.13 16.79 -16.62
CA ALA A 83 2.43 18.21 -16.43
C ALA A 83 3.77 18.59 -17.09
N ASP A 84 4.79 17.75 -16.93
CA ASP A 84 6.12 17.95 -17.53
C ASP A 84 6.08 17.89 -19.06
N ALA A 85 5.41 16.88 -19.64
CA ALA A 85 5.24 16.77 -21.09
C ALA A 85 4.54 18.00 -21.70
N ARG A 86 3.55 18.57 -20.99
CA ARG A 86 2.87 19.81 -21.38
C ARG A 86 3.81 21.02 -21.30
N ALA A 87 4.61 21.12 -20.24
CA ALA A 87 5.59 22.18 -20.08
C ALA A 87 6.65 22.13 -21.19
N ALA A 88 7.24 20.95 -21.45
CA ALA A 88 8.21 20.71 -22.51
C ALA A 88 7.66 21.09 -23.89
N THR A 89 6.41 20.73 -24.18
CA THR A 89 5.72 21.13 -25.42
C THR A 89 5.60 22.64 -25.53
N ARG A 90 5.18 23.32 -24.46
CA ARG A 90 5.08 24.79 -24.44
C ARG A 90 6.44 25.45 -24.69
N PHE A 91 7.50 24.97 -24.03
CA PHE A 91 8.86 25.48 -24.21
C PHE A 91 9.35 25.36 -25.66
N ARG A 92 9.05 24.26 -26.35
CA ARG A 92 9.40 24.08 -27.77
C ARG A 92 8.64 25.01 -28.71
N LEU A 93 7.41 25.38 -28.38
CA LEU A 93 6.59 26.29 -29.20
C LEU A 93 6.93 27.77 -29.00
N THR A 94 7.53 28.12 -27.87
CA THR A 94 7.93 29.51 -27.55
C THR A 94 9.38 29.85 -27.90
N ARG A 95 10.15 28.87 -28.41
CA ARG A 95 11.55 29.03 -28.83
C ARG A 95 11.64 28.97 -30.36
#